data_AF-A0A947W8J6-F1
#
_entry.id   AF-A0A947W8J6-F1
#
_cell.length_a   1.000
_cell.length_b   1.000
_cell.length_c   1.000
_cell.angle_alpha   90.00
_cell.angle_beta   90.00
_cell.angle_gamma   90.00
#
_symmetry.space_group_name_H-M   'P 1'
#
loop_
_entity.id
_entity.type
_entity.pdbx_description
1 polymer ?
#
loop_
_entity_poly.entity_id
_entity_poly.type
_entity_poly.pdbx_seq_one_letter_code
_entity_poly.pdbx_strand_id
1 'polypeptide(L)'
;MREITFAKSVLEATDQCLANDPSVYLMGLGVTDPKGVFGTTVGLEEKHGSQRVMDMPVAENGMTGIAIGSAIVGMRPILTHQRVDFMLLSLDQILNNAAKWHYMFGGKMKVPLVIRLIIGKGWGQGPQHSQSLQALFAHIPGLKVVMPTTP
;
A
#
# COMPACT_ATOMS: atom_id res chain seq x y z
N MET A 1 -18.67 22.45 4.19
CA MET A 1 -17.87 21.21 4.25
C MET A 1 -16.49 21.54 3.72
N ARG A 2 -15.39 20.98 4.25
CA ARG A 2 -14.03 21.32 3.78
C ARG A 2 -13.76 20.62 2.45
N GLU A 3 -13.39 21.37 1.41
CA GLU A 3 -13.03 20.82 0.09
C GLU A 3 -11.53 20.48 0.02
N ILE A 4 -11.22 19.24 -0.33
CA ILE A 4 -9.86 18.74 -0.51
C ILE A 4 -9.78 17.85 -1.75
N THR A 5 -8.59 17.74 -2.34
CA THR A 5 -8.35 16.83 -3.46
C THR A 5 -8.26 15.38 -2.97
N PHE A 6 -8.47 14.42 -3.87
CA PHE A 6 -8.33 12.99 -3.56
C PHE A 6 -6.94 12.65 -3.01
N ALA A 7 -5.88 13.24 -3.58
CA ALA A 7 -4.52 13.01 -3.07
C ALA A 7 -4.34 13.54 -1.64
N LYS A 8 -4.94 14.69 -1.32
CA LYS A 8 -4.93 15.26 0.04
C LYS A 8 -5.77 14.42 1.02
N SER A 9 -6.90 13.85 0.60
CA SER A 9 -7.69 12.99 1.49
C SER A 9 -6.96 11.69 1.81
N VAL A 10 -6.26 11.09 0.84
CA VAL A 10 -5.38 9.93 1.08
C VAL A 10 -4.21 10.29 2.00
N LEU A 11 -3.56 11.44 1.79
CA LEU A 11 -2.49 11.93 2.66
C LEU A 11 -2.99 12.09 4.10
N GLU A 12 -4.13 12.76 4.28
CA GLU A 12 -4.69 13.02 5.60
C GLU A 12 -5.13 11.74 6.31
N ALA A 13 -5.76 10.80 5.60
CA ALA A 13 -6.10 9.50 6.17
C ALA A 13 -4.85 8.72 6.62
N THR A 14 -3.77 8.79 5.83
CA THR A 14 -2.49 8.15 6.19
C THR A 14 -1.87 8.81 7.43
N ASP A 15 -1.88 10.15 7.49
CA ASP A 15 -1.40 10.93 8.62
C ASP A 15 -2.15 10.61 9.92
N GLN A 16 -3.48 10.53 9.86
CA GLN A 16 -4.32 10.15 10.99
C GLN A 16 -4.01 8.73 11.48
N CYS A 17 -3.84 7.77 10.56
CA CYS A 17 -3.45 6.40 10.93
C CYS A 17 -2.08 6.35 11.62
N LEU A 18 -1.09 7.10 11.11
CA LEU A 18 0.25 7.16 11.70
C LEU A 18 0.25 7.82 13.09
N ALA A 19 -0.56 8.86 13.27
CA ALA A 19 -0.69 9.58 14.54
C ALA A 19 -1.42 8.76 15.61
N ASN A 20 -2.46 8.02 15.23
CA ASN A 20 -3.35 7.34 16.17
C ASN A 20 -2.85 5.96 16.60
N ASP A 21 -2.00 5.31 15.81
CA ASP A 21 -1.56 3.94 16.07
C ASP A 21 -0.04 3.81 15.84
N PRO A 22 0.77 3.59 16.89
CA PRO A 22 2.22 3.46 16.76
C PRO A 22 2.64 2.20 15.99
N SER A 23 1.76 1.21 15.83
CA SER A 23 2.04 0.00 15.04
C SER A 23 1.87 0.22 13.53
N VAL A 24 1.21 1.29 13.09
CA VAL A 24 1.06 1.63 11.68
C VAL A 24 2.35 2.20 11.14
N TYR A 25 2.80 1.83 9.95
CA TYR A 25 3.92 2.51 9.31
C TYR A 25 3.75 2.48 7.80
N LEU A 26 4.33 3.44 7.10
CA LEU A 26 4.26 3.60 5.65
C LEU A 26 5.60 3.17 5.05
N MET A 27 5.55 2.26 4.09
CA MET A 27 6.72 1.81 3.34
C MET A 27 6.41 1.65 1.86
N GLY A 28 7.42 1.79 1.00
CA GLY A 28 7.29 1.51 -0.42
C GLY A 28 8.04 2.51 -1.30
N LEU A 29 7.94 2.33 -2.62
CA LEU A 29 8.78 3.04 -3.57
C LEU A 29 8.39 4.53 -3.71
N GLY A 30 9.36 5.40 -3.47
CA GLY A 30 9.24 6.86 -3.53
C GLY A 30 8.31 7.45 -2.48
N VAL A 31 8.17 6.78 -1.33
CA VAL A 31 7.41 7.30 -0.19
C VAL A 31 7.98 8.64 0.30
N THR A 32 9.31 8.71 0.37
CA THR A 32 10.08 9.89 0.84
C THR A 32 10.68 10.71 -0.30
N ASP A 33 10.36 10.38 -1.56
CA ASP A 33 10.83 11.13 -2.73
C ASP A 33 10.28 12.56 -2.75
N PRO A 34 10.93 13.50 -3.48
CA PRO A 34 10.41 14.87 -3.65
C PRO A 34 9.01 14.96 -4.26
N LYS A 35 8.60 13.96 -5.05
CA LYS A 35 7.23 13.89 -5.59
C LYS A 35 6.19 13.52 -4.51
N GLY A 36 6.65 13.00 -3.37
CA GLY A 36 5.97 12.00 -2.58
C GLY A 36 5.44 10.88 -3.49
N VAL A 37 4.55 10.03 -3.00
CA VAL A 37 3.76 9.20 -3.92
C VAL A 37 2.63 10.07 -4.50
N PHE A 38 2.97 10.88 -5.51
CA PHE A 38 2.07 11.84 -6.19
C PHE A 38 1.26 12.74 -5.24
N GLY A 39 1.92 13.29 -4.22
CA GLY A 39 1.28 14.16 -3.23
C GLY A 39 0.59 13.43 -2.07
N THR A 40 0.55 12.10 -2.05
CA THR A 40 -0.17 11.33 -1.01
C THR A 40 0.67 10.99 0.23
N THR A 41 1.95 11.37 0.26
CA THR A 41 2.89 11.05 1.35
C THR A 41 3.77 12.23 1.76
N VAL A 42 3.56 13.40 1.15
CA VAL A 42 4.39 14.59 1.36
C VAL A 42 4.34 15.03 2.82
N GLY A 43 5.50 15.28 3.43
CA GLY A 43 5.61 15.78 4.81
C GLY A 43 5.44 14.71 5.89
N LEU A 44 5.16 13.46 5.53
CA LEU A 44 4.91 12.41 6.52
C LEU A 44 6.18 11.93 7.22
N GLU A 45 7.31 11.85 6.51
CA GLU A 45 8.58 11.43 7.10
C GLU A 45 9.09 12.46 8.09
N GLU A 46 9.03 13.75 7.74
CA GLU A 46 9.46 14.84 8.60
C GLU A 46 8.60 14.90 9.88
N LYS A 47 7.33 14.52 9.78
CA LYS A 47 6.38 14.53 10.90
C LYS A 47 6.49 13.28 11.80
N HIS A 48 6.60 12.09 11.22
CA HIS A 48 6.51 10.81 11.95
C HIS A 48 7.84 10.07 12.09
N GLY A 49 8.89 10.56 11.44
CA GLY A 49 10.23 10.00 11.46
C GLY A 49 10.45 8.86 10.46
N SER A 50 11.72 8.67 10.09
CA SER A 50 12.18 7.66 9.10
C SER A 50 11.96 6.21 9.54
N GLN A 51 11.69 5.95 10.82
CA GLN A 51 11.33 4.62 11.32
C GLN A 51 9.87 4.26 11.05
N ARG A 52 9.02 5.25 10.77
CA ARG A 52 7.57 5.07 10.54
C ARG A 52 7.18 5.34 9.10
N VAL A 53 7.99 6.09 8.36
CA VAL A 53 7.77 6.45 6.97
C VAL A 53 9.09 6.29 6.24
N MET A 54 9.19 5.28 5.38
CA MET A 54 10.46 4.91 4.75
C MET A 54 10.31 4.51 3.29
N ASP A 55 11.32 4.84 2.49
CA ASP A 55 11.46 4.31 1.14
C ASP A 55 12.02 2.88 1.18
N MET A 56 11.77 2.12 0.11
CA MET A 56 12.23 0.74 -0.02
C MET A 56 13.03 0.56 -1.31
N PRO A 57 14.01 -0.38 -1.35
CA PRO A 57 14.62 -0.79 -2.60
C PRO A 57 13.59 -1.31 -3.60
N VAL A 58 13.88 -1.16 -4.90
CA VAL A 58 13.06 -1.73 -5.99
C VAL A 58 13.15 -3.26 -5.97
N ALA A 59 12.32 -3.86 -5.15
CA ALA A 59 12.23 -5.29 -4.93
C ALA A 59 10.82 -5.64 -4.42
N GLU A 60 9.82 -5.55 -5.29
CA GLU A 60 8.40 -5.67 -4.96
C GLU A 60 8.10 -6.92 -4.15
N ASN A 61 8.64 -8.07 -4.56
CA ASN A 61 8.47 -9.31 -3.81
C ASN A 61 9.06 -9.22 -2.40
N GLY A 62 10.30 -8.76 -2.28
CA GLY A 62 11.00 -8.67 -1.00
C GLY A 62 10.35 -7.70 -0.02
N MET A 63 10.00 -6.49 -0.48
CA MET A 63 9.35 -5.50 0.38
C MET A 63 7.94 -5.92 0.80
N THR A 64 7.18 -6.60 -0.08
CA THR A 64 5.88 -7.18 0.29
C THR A 64 6.06 -8.28 1.34
N GLY A 65 7.07 -9.14 1.21
CA GLY A 65 7.41 -10.15 2.21
C GLY A 65 7.74 -9.54 3.58
N ILE A 66 8.52 -8.45 3.60
CA ILE A 66 8.84 -7.70 4.83
C ILE A 66 7.55 -7.15 5.47
N ALA A 67 6.67 -6.53 4.68
CA ALA A 67 5.38 -6.01 5.17
C ALA A 67 4.49 -7.12 5.74
N ILE A 68 4.42 -8.28 5.08
CA ILE A 68 3.66 -9.43 5.58
C ILE A 68 4.27 -9.93 6.90
N GLY A 69 5.58 -10.10 6.95
CA GLY A 69 6.30 -10.56 8.14
C GLY A 69 6.09 -9.63 9.34
N SER A 70 6.23 -8.32 9.14
CA SER A 70 5.98 -7.34 10.20
C SER A 70 4.52 -7.34 10.66
N ALA A 71 3.58 -7.50 9.74
CA ALA A 71 2.16 -7.56 10.05
C ALA A 71 1.80 -8.78 10.90
N ILE A 72 2.45 -9.92 10.64
CA ILE A 72 2.28 -11.15 11.44
C ILE A 72 2.73 -10.95 12.89
N VAL A 73 3.81 -10.19 13.12
CA VAL A 73 4.34 -9.92 14.48
C VAL A 73 3.67 -8.72 15.17
N GLY A 74 2.61 -8.17 14.59
CA GLY A 74 1.74 -7.17 15.25
C GLY A 74 1.82 -5.76 14.69
N MET A 75 2.64 -5.51 13.66
CA MET A 75 2.66 -4.22 12.97
C MET A 75 1.49 -4.08 11.99
N ARG A 76 1.28 -2.87 11.48
CA ARG A 76 0.17 -2.53 10.56
C ARG A 76 0.69 -1.75 9.35
N PRO A 77 1.47 -2.39 8.46
CA PRO A 77 2.06 -1.70 7.32
C PRO A 77 1.01 -1.19 6.34
N ILE A 78 1.26 0.04 5.87
CA ILE A 78 0.71 0.58 4.64
C ILE A 78 1.84 0.49 3.61
N LEU A 79 1.76 -0.52 2.73
CA LEU A 79 2.69 -0.70 1.63
C LEU A 79 2.17 0.04 0.39
N THR A 80 2.97 0.87 -0.26
CA THR A 80 2.58 1.60 -1.47
C THR A 80 3.45 1.24 -2.66
N HIS A 81 2.83 1.03 -3.81
CA HIS A 81 3.53 0.94 -5.10
C HIS A 81 3.08 2.09 -5.99
N GLN A 82 4.03 2.69 -6.71
CA GLN A 82 3.74 3.82 -7.60
C GLN A 82 2.86 3.44 -8.79
N ARG A 83 2.86 2.16 -9.19
CA ARG A 83 2.09 1.64 -10.32
C ARG A 83 1.59 0.24 -10.02
N VAL A 84 0.35 -0.04 -10.40
CA VAL A 84 -0.25 -1.38 -10.31
C VAL A 84 0.45 -2.39 -11.21
N ASP A 85 1.03 -1.95 -12.32
CA ASP A 85 1.69 -2.80 -13.31
C ASP A 85 2.90 -3.54 -12.73
N PHE A 86 3.73 -2.86 -11.92
CA PHE A 86 4.92 -3.47 -11.31
C PHE A 86 4.60 -4.32 -10.08
N MET A 87 3.42 -4.14 -9.49
CA MET A 87 2.95 -4.96 -8.37
C MET A 87 2.91 -6.46 -8.71
N LEU A 88 2.81 -6.80 -10.01
CA LEU A 88 2.83 -8.16 -10.52
C LEU A 88 4.03 -8.99 -10.00
N LEU A 89 5.16 -8.35 -9.74
CA LEU A 89 6.37 -8.99 -9.19
C LEU A 89 6.19 -9.51 -7.75
N SER A 90 5.18 -9.04 -7.02
CA SER A 90 4.89 -9.49 -5.64
C SER A 90 3.66 -10.41 -5.53
N LEU A 91 3.09 -10.86 -6.65
CA LEU A 91 1.88 -11.68 -6.63
C LEU A 91 2.01 -12.93 -5.77
N ASP A 92 3.16 -13.61 -5.76
CA ASP A 92 3.34 -14.77 -4.91
C ASP A 92 3.12 -14.43 -3.42
N GLN A 93 3.72 -13.34 -2.94
CA GLN A 93 3.55 -12.86 -1.58
C GLN A 93 2.11 -12.47 -1.26
N ILE A 94 1.42 -11.80 -2.18
CA ILE A 94 0.04 -11.35 -1.95
C ILE A 94 -0.93 -12.54 -2.01
N LEU A 95 -0.85 -13.35 -3.06
CA LEU A 95 -1.84 -14.36 -3.40
C LEU A 95 -1.65 -15.65 -2.62
N ASN A 96 -0.41 -16.12 -2.47
CA ASN A 96 -0.12 -17.39 -1.82
C ASN A 96 0.17 -17.24 -0.32
N ASN A 97 0.74 -16.09 0.11
CA ASN A 97 1.01 -15.86 1.53
C ASN A 97 -0.09 -15.02 2.20
N ALA A 98 -0.14 -13.70 1.93
CA ALA A 98 -1.01 -12.78 2.66
C ALA A 98 -2.49 -13.20 2.63
N ALA A 99 -3.01 -13.52 1.44
CA ALA A 99 -4.42 -13.88 1.26
C ALA A 99 -4.79 -15.20 1.97
N LYS A 100 -3.87 -16.14 2.08
CA LYS A 100 -4.14 -17.49 2.61
C LYS A 100 -3.87 -17.61 4.09
N TRP A 101 -3.03 -16.73 4.64
CA TRP A 101 -2.55 -16.81 6.01
C TRP A 101 -3.67 -17.03 7.04
N HIS A 102 -4.75 -16.24 6.97
CA HIS A 102 -5.83 -16.37 7.92
C HIS A 102 -6.52 -17.74 7.87
N TYR A 103 -6.72 -18.27 6.67
CA TYR A 103 -7.35 -19.57 6.47
C TYR A 103 -6.42 -20.72 6.84
N MET A 104 -5.14 -20.66 6.43
CA MET A 104 -4.12 -21.68 6.72
C MET A 104 -3.93 -21.92 8.21
N PHE A 105 -4.10 -20.89 9.03
CA PHE A 105 -3.97 -20.97 10.48
C PHE A 105 -5.32 -21.06 11.21
N GLY A 106 -6.37 -21.53 10.53
CA GLY A 106 -7.68 -21.82 11.13
C GLY A 106 -8.33 -20.59 11.76
N GLY A 107 -8.10 -19.41 11.19
CA GLY A 107 -8.61 -18.13 11.69
C GLY A 107 -7.83 -17.53 12.87
N LYS A 108 -6.80 -18.20 13.40
CA LYS A 108 -6.09 -17.77 14.62
C LYS A 108 -5.05 -16.69 14.36
N MET A 109 -4.44 -16.68 13.17
CA MET A 109 -3.47 -15.66 12.76
C MET A 109 -4.05 -14.81 11.62
N LYS A 110 -3.57 -13.57 11.50
CA LYS A 110 -4.02 -12.62 10.47
C LYS A 110 -2.82 -11.81 9.98
N VAL A 111 -2.95 -11.25 8.78
CA VAL A 111 -1.95 -10.33 8.22
C VAL A 111 -2.65 -8.97 8.02
N PRO A 112 -2.61 -8.09 9.03
CA PRO A 112 -3.26 -6.78 8.96
C PRO A 112 -2.38 -5.79 8.17
N LEU A 113 -2.36 -5.90 6.85
CA LEU A 113 -1.68 -4.95 5.96
C LEU A 113 -2.66 -4.21 5.03
N VAL A 114 -2.27 -3.02 4.60
CA VAL A 114 -2.91 -2.30 3.49
C VAL A 114 -1.89 -2.17 2.37
N ILE A 115 -2.29 -2.58 1.17
CA ILE A 115 -1.52 -2.37 -0.05
C ILE A 115 -2.20 -1.29 -0.88
N ARG A 116 -1.54 -0.14 -1.03
CA ARG A 116 -2.02 0.99 -1.83
C ARG A 116 -1.39 0.96 -3.22
N LEU A 117 -2.25 0.95 -4.23
CA LEU A 117 -1.88 0.89 -5.64
C LEU A 117 -2.40 2.10 -6.37
N ILE A 118 -1.63 2.58 -7.34
CA ILE A 118 -2.01 3.71 -8.19
C ILE A 118 -2.25 3.19 -9.60
N ILE A 119 -3.45 3.46 -10.11
CA ILE A 119 -3.82 3.22 -11.50
C ILE A 119 -3.61 4.52 -12.26
N GLY A 120 -2.68 4.52 -13.22
CA GLY A 120 -2.46 5.67 -14.07
C GLY A 120 -3.58 5.82 -15.10
N LYS A 121 -4.32 6.92 -15.04
CA LYS A 121 -5.24 7.34 -16.10
C LYS A 121 -4.81 8.70 -16.64
N GLY A 122 -4.69 8.82 -17.95
CA GLY A 122 -4.28 10.05 -18.63
C GLY A 122 -3.53 9.79 -19.93
N TRP A 123 -3.19 10.85 -20.65
CA TRP A 123 -2.46 10.77 -21.91
C TRP A 123 -1.00 10.32 -21.67
N GLY A 124 -0.45 9.49 -22.54
CA GLY A 124 0.97 9.11 -22.56
C GLY A 124 1.42 8.04 -21.56
N GLN A 125 0.53 7.33 -20.86
CA GLN A 125 0.93 6.30 -19.89
C GLN A 125 1.46 5.01 -20.53
N GLY A 126 0.94 4.63 -21.70
CA GLY A 126 1.36 3.41 -22.38
C GLY A 126 1.00 2.11 -21.62
N PRO A 127 1.49 0.96 -22.08
CA PRO A 127 1.00 -0.36 -21.67
C PRO A 127 1.43 -0.80 -20.25
N GLN A 128 2.42 -0.14 -19.65
CA GLN A 128 2.99 -0.50 -18.34
C GLN A 128 2.73 0.55 -17.26
N HIS A 129 1.80 1.48 -17.48
CA HIS A 129 1.44 2.50 -16.48
C HIS A 129 -0.06 2.78 -16.43
N SER A 130 -0.91 1.91 -17.00
CA SER A 130 -2.34 2.17 -17.16
C SER A 130 -3.24 0.95 -16.99
N GLN A 131 -2.68 -0.20 -16.60
CA GLN A 131 -3.49 -1.38 -16.36
C GLN A 131 -4.45 -1.19 -15.18
N SER A 132 -5.56 -1.93 -15.21
CA SER A 132 -6.56 -1.95 -14.14
C SER A 132 -6.74 -3.41 -13.73
N LEU A 133 -6.03 -3.81 -12.67
CA LEU A 133 -5.90 -5.23 -12.26
C LEU A 133 -6.79 -5.62 -11.08
N GLN A 134 -7.77 -4.79 -10.71
CA GLN A 134 -8.69 -5.06 -9.61
C GLN A 134 -9.43 -6.40 -9.76
N ALA A 135 -9.75 -6.82 -11.00
CA ALA A 135 -10.41 -8.09 -11.26
C ALA A 135 -9.54 -9.29 -10.86
N LEU A 136 -8.23 -9.23 -11.14
CA LEU A 136 -7.26 -10.26 -10.72
C LEU A 136 -7.28 -10.40 -9.20
N PHE A 137 -7.15 -9.30 -8.46
CA PHE A 137 -7.11 -9.34 -6.99
C PHE A 137 -8.46 -9.73 -6.38
N ALA A 138 -9.57 -9.26 -6.94
CA ALA A 138 -10.91 -9.56 -6.45
C ALA A 138 -11.28 -11.04 -6.62
N HIS A 139 -10.64 -11.74 -7.56
CA HIS A 139 -10.84 -13.17 -7.77
C HIS A 139 -10.13 -14.05 -6.72
N ILE A 140 -9.27 -13.48 -5.87
CA ILE A 140 -8.47 -14.25 -4.91
C ILE A 140 -9.12 -14.23 -3.53
N PRO A 141 -9.59 -15.38 -3.02
CA PRO A 141 -10.16 -15.46 -1.67
C PRO A 141 -9.14 -15.06 -0.60
N GLY A 142 -9.58 -14.23 0.33
CA GLY A 142 -8.78 -13.70 1.44
C GLY A 142 -8.35 -12.23 1.24
N LEU A 143 -8.43 -11.71 0.01
CA LEU A 143 -8.17 -10.29 -0.24
C LEU A 143 -9.46 -9.46 -0.15
N LYS A 144 -9.30 -8.23 0.35
CA LYS A 144 -10.32 -7.19 0.24
C LYS A 144 -9.81 -6.14 -0.73
N VAL A 145 -10.58 -5.88 -1.80
CA VAL A 145 -10.21 -4.95 -2.86
C VAL A 145 -11.15 -3.76 -2.83
N VAL A 146 -10.60 -2.55 -2.72
CA VAL A 146 -11.36 -1.30 -2.63
C VAL A 146 -10.78 -0.32 -3.64
N MET A 147 -11.66 0.38 -4.37
CA MET A 147 -11.30 1.39 -5.35
C MET A 147 -12.16 2.65 -5.16
N PRO A 148 -11.70 3.63 -4.36
CA PRO A 148 -12.45 4.86 -4.15
C PRO A 148 -12.35 5.77 -5.38
N THR A 149 -13.36 6.64 -5.55
CA THR A 149 -13.47 7.55 -6.71
C THR A 149 -13.66 9.02 -6.32
N THR A 150 -13.90 9.31 -5.04
CA THR A 150 -14.15 10.67 -4.52
C THR A 150 -13.36 10.90 -3.22
N PRO A 151 -12.99 12.16 -2.91
CA PRO A 151 -12.22 12.51 -1.71
C PRO A 151 -12.95 12.24 -0.39
#